data_AF-A0A5D6XEK7-F1
#
_entry.id   AF-A0A5D6XEK7-F1
#
_cell.length_a   1.000
_cell.length_b   1.000
_cell.length_c   1.000
_cell.angle_alpha   90.00
_cell.angle_beta   90.00
_cell.angle_gamma   90.00
#
_symmetry.space_group_name_H-M   'P 1'
#
loop_
_entity.id
_entity.type
_entity.pdbx_description
1 polymer ?
#
loop_
_entity_poly.entity_id
_entity_poly.type
_entity_poly.pdbx_seq_one_letter_code
_entity_poly.pdbx_strand_id
1 'polypeptide(L)'
;MQFFAQGKESLAAQALAATARSLKMCQHLSTFDQREHETWCEQVLRERATTTVGEPESRGMYLKKHTTFAVTLEPQHYRARRRFSDFEWLHDVLQARYVGMLMPSLPEKTVLKSDAFIQSRIRGLAIFLDCVVQSPYLRSDEAVSSFFMITDEKDWETAKKETAVMENAGAGHLRWLVRITADPPLSSECEAQLEILERALVDISGCTK
;
A
#
# COMPACT_ATOMS: atom_id res chain seq x y z
N MET A 1 3.03 -8.39 27.54
CA MET A 1 3.72 -7.17 27.05
C MET A 1 5.05 -7.61 26.48
N GLN A 2 5.21 -7.68 25.14
CA GLN A 2 6.51 -7.83 24.44
C GLN A 2 6.24 -8.09 22.95
N PHE A 3 5.79 -7.12 22.15
CA PHE A 3 5.81 -7.24 20.67
C PHE A 3 5.74 -5.85 20.03
N PHE A 4 6.73 -5.00 20.28
CA PHE A 4 7.01 -3.80 19.46
C PHE A 4 8.50 -3.45 19.62
N ALA A 5 9.37 -4.34 19.12
CA ALA A 5 10.81 -4.07 19.08
C ALA A 5 11.52 -4.82 17.94
N GLN A 6 10.82 -5.15 16.84
CA GLN A 6 11.54 -5.38 15.59
C GLN A 6 11.76 -3.99 14.98
N GLY A 7 12.99 -3.48 15.10
CA GLY A 7 13.37 -2.19 14.53
C GLY A 7 13.09 -2.18 13.02
N LYS A 8 12.81 -1.01 12.46
CA LYS A 8 12.56 -0.83 11.01
C LYS A 8 13.66 -1.46 10.14
N GLU A 9 14.90 -1.50 10.64
CA GLU A 9 16.03 -2.21 10.00
C GLU A 9 15.78 -3.71 9.84
N SER A 10 15.12 -4.36 10.80
CA SER A 10 14.78 -5.78 10.73
C SER A 10 13.74 -6.07 9.66
N LEU A 11 12.77 -5.17 9.44
CA LEU A 11 11.72 -5.37 8.43
C LEU A 11 12.29 -5.15 7.02
N ALA A 12 13.10 -4.10 6.82
CA ALA A 12 13.78 -3.85 5.55
C ALA A 12 14.76 -4.98 5.18
N ALA A 13 15.52 -5.49 6.15
CA ALA A 13 16.42 -6.63 5.93
C ALA A 13 15.66 -7.93 5.65
N GLN A 14 14.55 -8.19 6.34
CA GLN A 14 13.67 -9.33 6.05
C GLN A 14 13.01 -9.20 4.69
N ALA A 15 12.59 -7.99 4.31
CA ALA A 15 12.05 -7.69 2.99
C ALA A 15 13.12 -7.95 1.92
N LEU A 16 14.32 -7.39 2.06
CA LEU A 16 15.43 -7.64 1.13
C LEU A 16 15.79 -9.13 1.04
N ALA A 17 15.82 -9.85 2.16
CA ALA A 17 16.13 -11.29 2.19
C ALA A 17 15.01 -12.15 1.59
N ALA A 18 13.74 -11.80 1.81
CA ALA A 18 12.62 -12.47 1.17
C ALA A 18 12.57 -12.15 -0.33
N THR A 19 12.79 -10.90 -0.73
CA THR A 19 12.98 -10.50 -2.13
C THR A 19 14.13 -11.29 -2.76
N ALA A 20 15.31 -11.36 -2.14
CA ALA A 20 16.45 -12.13 -2.65
C ALA A 20 16.14 -13.62 -2.80
N ARG A 21 15.35 -14.22 -1.89
CA ARG A 21 14.87 -15.60 -2.00
C ARG A 21 13.89 -15.76 -3.16
N SER A 22 12.90 -14.87 -3.28
CA SER A 22 11.96 -14.85 -4.40
C SER A 22 12.68 -14.69 -5.74
N LEU A 23 13.66 -13.78 -5.83
CA LEU A 23 14.49 -13.57 -7.01
C LEU A 23 15.33 -14.81 -7.37
N LYS A 24 15.87 -15.51 -6.38
CA LYS A 24 16.57 -16.78 -6.59
C LYS A 24 15.64 -17.86 -7.14
N MET A 25 14.36 -17.86 -6.76
CA MET A 25 13.34 -18.73 -7.36
C MET A 25 12.94 -18.30 -8.78
N CYS A 26 13.02 -17.00 -9.08
CA CYS A 26 12.74 -16.43 -10.40
C CYS A 26 13.92 -16.51 -11.40
N GLN A 27 15.07 -17.09 -11.03
CA GLN A 27 16.25 -17.19 -11.91
C GLN A 27 16.00 -18.00 -13.21
N HIS A 28 14.89 -18.73 -13.29
CA HIS A 28 14.44 -19.44 -14.48
C HIS A 28 13.10 -18.93 -15.03
N LEU A 29 12.52 -17.88 -14.44
CA LEU A 29 11.29 -17.26 -14.95
C LEU A 29 11.64 -16.43 -16.18
N SER A 30 10.80 -16.61 -17.19
CA SER A 30 10.84 -15.95 -18.50
C SER A 30 11.24 -14.48 -18.39
N THR A 31 12.11 -14.05 -19.31
CA THR A 31 12.38 -12.64 -19.63
C THR A 31 11.09 -11.82 -19.50
N PHE A 32 11.14 -10.71 -18.77
CA PHE A 32 10.00 -9.81 -18.64
C PHE A 32 9.46 -9.45 -20.03
N ASP A 33 8.21 -9.83 -20.29
CA ASP A 33 7.50 -9.51 -21.53
C ASP A 33 6.61 -8.30 -21.28
N GLN A 34 6.98 -7.18 -21.90
CA GLN A 34 6.28 -5.91 -21.77
C GLN A 34 4.79 -6.01 -22.17
N ARG A 35 4.46 -6.74 -23.24
CA ARG A 35 3.07 -6.80 -23.74
C ARG A 35 2.18 -7.65 -22.84
N GLU A 36 2.71 -8.77 -22.37
CA GLU A 36 2.02 -9.61 -21.38
C GLU A 36 1.78 -8.83 -20.09
N HIS A 37 2.78 -8.06 -19.65
CA HIS A 37 2.68 -7.22 -18.47
C HIS A 37 1.63 -6.10 -18.61
N GLU A 38 1.60 -5.40 -19.74
CA GLU A 38 0.60 -4.39 -20.04
C GLU A 38 -0.82 -4.98 -20.02
N THR A 39 -0.99 -6.15 -20.64
CA THR A 39 -2.28 -6.88 -20.65
C THR A 39 -2.73 -7.23 -19.23
N TRP A 40 -1.80 -7.67 -18.36
CA TRP A 40 -2.10 -7.93 -16.96
C TRP A 40 -2.53 -6.66 -16.22
N CYS A 41 -1.83 -5.54 -16.41
CA CYS A 41 -2.20 -4.26 -15.82
C CYS A 41 -3.61 -3.82 -16.24
N GLU A 42 -3.92 -3.89 -17.53
CA GLU A 42 -5.24 -3.57 -18.07
C GLU A 42 -6.33 -4.48 -17.50
N GLN A 43 -6.04 -5.77 -17.33
CA GLN A 43 -6.98 -6.71 -16.74
C GLN A 43 -7.27 -6.38 -15.28
N VAL A 44 -6.25 -6.08 -14.47
CA VAL A 44 -6.40 -5.72 -13.05
C VAL A 44 -7.19 -4.42 -12.88
N LEU A 45 -6.98 -3.46 -13.79
CA LEU A 45 -7.64 -2.16 -13.78
C LEU A 45 -8.92 -2.09 -14.61
N ARG A 46 -9.34 -3.21 -15.22
CA ARG A 46 -10.53 -3.29 -16.09
C ARG A 46 -11.76 -2.75 -15.39
N GLU A 47 -11.97 -3.16 -14.15
CA GLU A 47 -12.99 -2.57 -13.30
C GLU A 47 -12.40 -1.34 -12.61
N ARG A 48 -12.90 -0.15 -12.98
CA ARG A 48 -12.51 1.08 -12.31
C ARG A 48 -13.03 1.06 -10.87
N ALA A 49 -12.13 0.81 -9.94
CA ALA A 49 -12.45 0.83 -8.52
C ALA A 49 -12.32 2.26 -7.97
N THR A 50 -13.22 2.61 -7.05
CA THR A 50 -13.15 3.87 -6.29
C THR A 50 -13.33 3.59 -4.81
N THR A 51 -12.61 4.32 -3.97
CA THR A 51 -12.70 4.14 -2.52
C THR A 51 -13.40 5.32 -1.85
N THR A 52 -14.14 5.03 -0.78
CA THR A 52 -14.68 6.07 0.10
C THR A 52 -14.25 5.80 1.53
N VAL A 53 -14.01 6.88 2.27
CA VAL A 53 -13.70 6.84 3.71
C VAL A 53 -14.63 7.83 4.40
N GLY A 54 -15.23 7.44 5.52
CA GLY A 54 -16.16 8.32 6.21
C GLY A 54 -16.74 7.75 7.50
N GLU A 55 -17.86 8.35 7.92
CA GLU A 55 -18.67 7.92 9.07
C GLU A 55 -17.85 7.68 10.35
N PRO A 56 -17.10 8.67 10.85
CA PRO A 56 -16.22 8.48 12.00
C PRO A 56 -17.00 7.96 13.22
N GLU A 57 -16.58 6.82 13.77
CA GLU A 57 -17.22 6.17 14.91
C GLU A 57 -16.20 5.88 16.01
N SER A 58 -16.51 6.28 17.25
CA SER A 58 -15.69 5.94 18.41
C SER A 58 -16.00 4.52 18.88
N ARG A 59 -15.04 3.60 18.79
CA ARG A 59 -15.14 2.20 19.25
C ARG A 59 -14.18 1.89 20.39
N GLY A 60 -14.46 0.83 21.13
CA GLY A 60 -13.66 0.35 22.25
C GLY A 60 -14.13 0.83 23.64
N MET A 61 -13.69 0.13 24.68
CA MET A 61 -14.08 0.38 26.07
C MET A 61 -12.98 1.13 26.85
N TYR A 62 -13.39 2.07 27.71
CA TYR A 62 -12.51 2.81 28.63
C TYR A 62 -11.27 3.41 27.94
N LEU A 63 -10.08 3.00 28.37
CA LEU A 63 -8.78 3.48 27.90
C LEU A 63 -8.41 2.99 26.48
N LYS A 64 -9.15 2.02 25.91
CA LYS A 64 -8.91 1.50 24.55
C LYS A 64 -9.77 2.16 23.48
N LYS A 65 -10.40 3.30 23.79
CA LYS A 65 -11.27 4.04 22.87
C LYS A 65 -10.47 4.60 21.71
N HIS A 66 -10.88 4.29 20.49
CA HIS A 66 -10.26 4.76 19.26
C HIS A 66 -11.32 5.11 18.21
N THR A 67 -10.97 5.98 17.27
CA THR A 67 -11.85 6.34 16.16
C THR A 67 -11.62 5.39 14.99
N THR A 68 -12.71 4.83 14.48
CA THR A 68 -12.76 4.00 13.27
C THR A 68 -13.50 4.73 12.16
N PHE A 69 -13.15 4.41 10.93
CA PHE A 69 -13.75 4.96 9.71
C PHE A 69 -14.36 3.81 8.93
N ALA A 70 -15.51 4.05 8.29
CA ALA A 70 -16.03 3.14 7.28
C ALA A 70 -15.18 3.32 6.02
N VAL A 71 -14.64 2.21 5.51
CA VAL A 71 -13.93 2.16 4.23
C VAL A 71 -14.75 1.31 3.28
N THR A 72 -15.04 1.84 2.09
CA THR A 72 -15.82 1.14 1.07
C THR A 72 -15.04 1.07 -0.23
N LEU A 73 -15.07 -0.08 -0.90
CA LEU A 73 -14.55 -0.29 -2.24
C LEU A 73 -15.72 -0.53 -3.21
N GLU A 74 -15.86 0.36 -4.18
CA GLU A 74 -16.81 0.24 -5.29
C GLU A 74 -16.07 -0.23 -6.55
N PRO A 75 -16.67 -1.06 -7.42
CA PRO A 75 -18.07 -1.53 -7.42
C PRO A 75 -18.35 -2.79 -6.58
N GLN A 76 -17.35 -3.39 -5.92
CA GLN A 76 -17.52 -4.67 -5.23
C GLN A 76 -18.34 -4.58 -3.92
N HIS A 77 -18.76 -3.37 -3.53
CA HIS A 77 -19.52 -3.07 -2.31
C HIS A 77 -18.90 -3.64 -1.02
N TYR A 78 -17.58 -3.85 -1.00
CA TYR A 78 -16.89 -4.25 0.22
C TYR A 78 -16.87 -3.07 1.18
N ARG A 79 -17.27 -3.31 2.43
CA ARG A 79 -17.32 -2.28 3.47
C ARG A 79 -16.78 -2.82 4.78
N ALA A 80 -15.69 -2.23 5.25
CA ALA A 80 -15.05 -2.60 6.51
C ALA A 80 -14.86 -1.37 7.41
N ARG A 81 -14.56 -1.63 8.69
CA ARG A 81 -14.20 -0.59 9.66
C ARG A 81 -12.71 -0.66 9.95
N ARG A 82 -12.03 0.48 9.83
CA ARG A 82 -10.58 0.58 10.04
C ARG A 82 -10.26 1.79 10.90
N ARG A 83 -9.33 1.65 11.85
CA ARG A 83 -8.78 2.78 12.62
C ARG A 83 -7.54 3.31 11.94
N PHE A 84 -7.12 4.53 12.28
CA PHE A 84 -5.94 5.17 11.69
C PHE A 84 -4.68 4.27 11.73
N SER A 85 -4.43 3.57 12.83
CA SER A 85 -3.27 2.67 12.94
C SER A 85 -3.34 1.43 12.02
N ASP A 86 -4.52 1.06 11.53
CA ASP A 86 -4.61 0.01 10.50
C ASP A 86 -4.15 0.54 9.12
N PHE A 87 -4.36 1.84 8.84
CA PHE A 87 -3.81 2.49 7.65
C PHE A 87 -2.29 2.65 7.78
N GLU A 88 -1.77 3.01 8.96
CA GLU A 88 -0.32 3.03 9.23
C GLU A 88 0.29 1.65 8.94
N TRP A 89 -0.34 0.57 9.44
CA TRP A 89 0.09 -0.79 9.15
C TRP A 89 0.09 -1.10 7.66
N LEU A 90 -0.99 -0.78 6.93
CA LEU A 90 -1.07 -1.07 5.49
C LEU A 90 0.01 -0.31 4.72
N HIS A 91 0.20 0.97 5.03
CA HIS A 91 1.24 1.79 4.43
C HIS A 91 2.64 1.21 4.67
N ASP A 92 2.97 0.84 5.90
CA ASP A 92 4.28 0.27 6.25
C ASP A 92 4.53 -1.06 5.53
N VAL A 93 3.50 -1.92 5.44
CA VAL A 93 3.56 -3.20 4.73
C VAL A 93 3.82 -2.99 3.24
N LEU A 94 3.08 -2.09 2.59
CA LEU A 94 3.25 -1.80 1.17
C LEU A 94 4.60 -1.14 0.89
N GLN A 95 5.02 -0.18 1.73
CA GLN A 95 6.32 0.46 1.58
C GLN A 95 7.50 -0.51 1.69
N ALA A 96 7.39 -1.52 2.56
CA ALA A 96 8.43 -2.56 2.68
C ALA A 96 8.49 -3.49 1.46
N ARG A 97 7.35 -3.78 0.82
CA ARG A 97 7.24 -4.69 -0.33
C ARG A 97 7.60 -4.05 -1.65
N TYR A 98 7.15 -2.82 -1.87
CA TYR A 98 7.22 -2.14 -3.16
C TYR A 98 8.37 -1.13 -3.15
N VAL A 99 9.58 -1.63 -2.91
CA VAL A 99 10.80 -0.80 -2.88
C VAL A 99 10.96 -0.06 -4.22
N GLY A 100 11.22 1.24 -4.15
CA GLY A 100 11.33 2.12 -5.32
C GLY A 100 9.99 2.68 -5.83
N MET A 101 8.85 2.21 -5.32
CA MET A 101 7.54 2.79 -5.63
C MET A 101 7.28 4.02 -4.75
N LEU A 102 6.77 5.09 -5.36
CA LEU A 102 6.31 6.27 -4.61
C LEU A 102 5.00 5.95 -3.89
N MET A 103 5.06 5.84 -2.57
CA MET A 103 3.88 5.56 -1.75
C MET A 103 3.14 6.86 -1.38
N PRO A 104 1.80 6.92 -1.53
CA PRO A 104 1.03 8.06 -1.09
C PRO A 104 1.14 8.28 0.42
N SER A 105 1.37 9.52 0.85
CA SER A 105 1.53 9.87 2.26
C SER A 105 0.21 9.75 3.03
N LEU A 106 0.28 9.22 4.25
CA LEU A 106 -0.84 9.29 5.20
C LEU A 106 -0.99 10.71 5.78
N PRO A 107 -2.21 11.12 6.18
CA PRO A 107 -2.42 12.39 6.86
C PRO A 107 -1.74 12.42 8.23
N GLU A 108 -1.44 13.62 8.73
CA GLU A 108 -0.68 13.79 9.96
C GLU A 108 -1.30 13.10 11.19
N LYS A 109 -0.41 12.62 12.06
CA LYS A 109 -0.76 12.02 13.34
C LYS A 109 -0.95 13.10 14.41
N THR A 110 -2.01 13.90 14.29
CA THR A 110 -2.32 14.92 15.30
C THR A 110 -3.11 14.32 16.47
N VAL A 111 -2.85 14.80 17.69
CA VAL A 111 -3.55 14.40 18.93
C VAL A 111 -4.86 15.19 19.11
N LEU A 112 -5.01 16.31 18.40
CA LEU A 112 -6.18 17.18 18.45
C LEU A 112 -7.37 16.51 17.75
N LYS A 113 -8.53 16.45 18.40
CA LYS A 113 -9.76 15.85 17.87
C LYS A 113 -10.81 16.92 17.54
N SER A 114 -10.44 17.91 16.74
CA SER A 114 -11.43 18.85 16.19
C SER A 114 -12.17 18.21 15.01
N ASP A 115 -13.38 18.67 14.72
CA ASP A 115 -14.14 18.19 13.56
C ASP A 115 -13.38 18.47 12.24
N ALA A 116 -12.73 19.64 12.15
CA ALA A 116 -11.87 19.98 11.01
C ALA A 116 -10.71 18.99 10.83
N PHE A 117 -10.11 18.54 11.93
CA PHE A 117 -9.07 17.51 11.89
C PHE A 117 -9.61 16.16 11.41
N ILE A 118 -10.77 15.73 11.91
CA ILE A 118 -11.39 14.47 11.49
C ILE A 118 -11.73 14.51 9.99
N GLN A 119 -12.28 15.61 9.48
CA GLN A 119 -12.57 15.77 8.06
C GLN A 119 -11.30 15.78 7.19
N SER A 120 -10.26 16.51 7.61
CA SER A 120 -8.97 16.52 6.90
C SER A 120 -8.35 15.12 6.86
N ARG A 121 -8.39 14.39 7.98
CA ARG A 121 -7.95 13.00 8.04
C ARG A 121 -8.76 12.09 7.12
N ILE A 122 -10.09 12.17 7.12
CA ILE A 122 -10.95 11.40 6.23
C ILE A 122 -10.54 11.63 4.77
N ARG A 123 -10.35 12.90 4.37
CA ARG A 123 -9.91 13.26 3.02
C ARG A 123 -8.55 12.66 2.68
N GLY A 124 -7.56 12.78 3.57
CA GLY A 124 -6.22 12.22 3.36
C GLY A 124 -6.24 10.69 3.24
N LEU A 125 -7.02 10.01 4.09
CA LEU A 125 -7.18 8.55 4.04
C LEU A 125 -7.88 8.09 2.76
N ALA A 126 -8.88 8.84 2.27
CA ALA A 126 -9.55 8.55 1.01
C ALA A 126 -8.59 8.70 -0.19
N ILE A 127 -7.80 9.78 -0.23
CA ILE A 127 -6.78 9.98 -1.28
C ILE A 127 -5.76 8.83 -1.26
N PHE A 128 -5.27 8.46 -0.07
CA PHE A 128 -4.35 7.34 0.09
C PHE A 128 -4.90 6.04 -0.50
N LEU A 129 -6.12 5.65 -0.11
CA LEU A 129 -6.74 4.41 -0.61
C LEU A 129 -7.04 4.47 -2.10
N ASP A 130 -7.46 5.62 -2.62
CA ASP A 130 -7.74 5.80 -4.05
C ASP A 130 -6.47 5.62 -4.89
N CYS A 131 -5.34 6.20 -4.46
CA CYS A 131 -4.04 5.97 -5.09
C CYS A 131 -3.62 4.49 -5.02
N VAL A 132 -3.82 3.83 -3.88
CA VAL A 132 -3.51 2.40 -3.70
C VAL A 132 -4.30 1.55 -4.69
N VAL A 133 -5.62 1.74 -4.77
CA VAL A 133 -6.44 0.92 -5.67
C VAL A 133 -6.21 1.29 -7.14
N GLN A 134 -5.72 2.48 -7.49
CA GLN A 134 -5.41 2.80 -8.88
C GLN A 134 -4.11 2.14 -9.40
N SER A 135 -3.24 1.64 -8.52
CA SER A 135 -2.05 0.88 -8.92
C SER A 135 -2.39 -0.60 -9.14
N PRO A 136 -2.07 -1.21 -10.30
CA PRO A 136 -2.34 -2.63 -10.53
C PRO A 136 -1.54 -3.52 -9.59
N TYR A 137 -0.32 -3.11 -9.25
CA TYR A 137 0.55 -3.81 -8.30
C TYR A 137 0.00 -3.81 -6.88
N LEU A 138 -0.47 -2.66 -6.39
CA LEU A 138 -0.96 -2.54 -5.02
C LEU A 138 -2.38 -3.10 -4.90
N ARG A 139 -3.25 -2.89 -5.89
CA ARG A 139 -4.61 -3.48 -5.92
C ARG A 139 -4.57 -5.00 -5.85
N SER A 140 -3.58 -5.63 -6.47
CA SER A 140 -3.37 -7.09 -6.45
C SER A 140 -2.49 -7.58 -5.29
N ASP A 141 -2.31 -6.77 -4.25
CA ASP A 141 -1.67 -7.18 -3.00
C ASP A 141 -2.70 -7.77 -2.03
N GLU A 142 -2.32 -8.87 -1.36
CA GLU A 142 -3.21 -9.58 -0.44
C GLU A 142 -3.57 -8.76 0.81
N ALA A 143 -2.65 -7.92 1.30
CA ALA A 143 -2.91 -7.02 2.42
C ALA A 143 -3.97 -5.96 2.05
N VAL A 144 -3.96 -5.47 0.79
CA VAL A 144 -4.97 -4.53 0.29
C VAL A 144 -6.32 -5.21 0.15
N SER A 145 -6.36 -6.41 -0.44
CA SER A 145 -7.58 -7.22 -0.54
C SER A 145 -8.22 -7.45 0.84
N SER A 146 -7.44 -7.97 1.78
CA SER A 146 -7.85 -8.21 3.17
C SER A 146 -8.30 -6.93 3.88
N PHE A 147 -7.66 -5.79 3.60
CA PHE A 147 -8.01 -4.51 4.20
C PHE A 147 -9.45 -4.07 3.86
N PHE A 148 -9.97 -4.41 2.69
CA PHE A 148 -11.36 -4.09 2.31
C PHE A 148 -12.35 -5.21 2.65
N MET A 149 -11.96 -6.48 2.49
CA MET A 149 -12.90 -7.60 2.56
C MET A 149 -13.19 -8.10 3.98
N ILE A 150 -12.22 -8.02 4.90
CA ILE A 150 -12.37 -8.63 6.24
C ILE A 150 -13.09 -7.68 7.19
N THR A 151 -14.29 -8.05 7.61
CA THR A 151 -15.16 -7.18 8.43
C THR A 151 -15.09 -7.48 9.92
N ASP A 152 -14.84 -8.73 10.32
CA ASP A 152 -14.66 -9.12 11.72
C ASP A 152 -13.31 -8.65 12.28
N GLU A 153 -13.31 -8.15 13.51
CA GLU A 153 -12.11 -7.57 14.14
C GLU A 153 -11.06 -8.64 14.49
N LYS A 154 -11.46 -9.85 14.87
CA LYS A 154 -10.52 -10.92 15.21
C LYS A 154 -9.89 -11.51 13.96
N ASP A 155 -10.69 -11.71 12.92
CA ASP A 155 -10.21 -12.17 11.61
C ASP A 155 -9.26 -11.12 11.02
N TRP A 156 -9.56 -9.83 11.19
CA TRP A 156 -8.67 -8.74 10.76
C TRP A 156 -7.30 -8.76 11.45
N GLU A 157 -7.26 -8.96 12.77
CA GLU A 157 -5.99 -9.06 13.50
C GLU A 157 -5.18 -10.30 13.10
N THR A 158 -5.84 -11.38 12.68
CA THR A 158 -5.19 -12.59 12.14
C THR A 158 -4.63 -12.31 10.74
N ALA A 159 -5.45 -11.76 9.85
CA ALA A 159 -5.06 -11.42 8.49
C ALA A 159 -3.89 -10.43 8.45
N LYS A 160 -3.83 -9.44 9.36
CA LYS A 160 -2.67 -8.54 9.43
C LYS A 160 -1.35 -9.28 9.65
N LYS A 161 -1.35 -10.36 10.43
CA LYS A 161 -0.13 -11.14 10.70
C LYS A 161 0.24 -12.01 9.50
N GLU A 162 -0.75 -12.69 8.94
CA GLU A 162 -0.57 -13.61 7.81
C GLU A 162 -0.15 -12.86 6.56
N THR A 163 -0.88 -11.79 6.24
CA THR A 163 -0.60 -11.01 5.04
C THR A 163 0.72 -10.29 5.16
N ALA A 164 1.15 -9.77 6.33
CA ALA A 164 2.43 -9.07 6.48
C ALA A 164 3.67 -9.88 6.07
N VAL A 165 3.58 -11.20 5.99
CA VAL A 165 4.65 -12.08 5.49
C VAL A 165 4.82 -11.90 3.98
N MET A 166 6.04 -11.57 3.52
CA MET A 166 6.34 -11.29 2.10
C MET A 166 5.92 -12.41 1.14
N GLU A 167 6.04 -13.67 1.55
CA GLU A 167 5.65 -14.84 0.76
C GLU A 167 4.14 -14.86 0.45
N ASN A 168 3.33 -14.16 1.27
CA ASN A 168 1.88 -14.04 1.13
C ASN A 168 1.46 -12.71 0.48
N ALA A 169 2.38 -11.95 -0.13
CA ALA A 169 2.07 -10.61 -0.65
C ALA A 169 1.12 -10.61 -1.86
N GLY A 170 1.02 -11.72 -2.58
CA GLY A 170 0.14 -11.87 -3.75
C GLY A 170 0.80 -11.51 -5.08
N ALA A 171 0.00 -11.56 -6.16
CA ALA A 171 0.48 -11.46 -7.53
C ALA A 171 1.11 -10.10 -7.85
N GLY A 172 0.58 -9.03 -7.27
CA GLY A 172 1.08 -7.67 -7.48
C GLY A 172 2.55 -7.51 -7.06
N HIS A 173 2.93 -8.08 -5.90
CA HIS A 173 4.30 -8.02 -5.42
C HIS A 173 5.26 -8.82 -6.32
N LEU A 174 4.87 -10.02 -6.73
CA LEU A 174 5.69 -10.84 -7.64
C LEU A 174 5.93 -10.13 -8.98
N ARG A 175 4.88 -9.51 -9.56
CA ARG A 175 5.00 -8.72 -10.79
C ARG A 175 5.93 -7.53 -10.61
N TRP A 176 5.84 -6.83 -9.48
CA TRP A 176 6.74 -5.73 -9.16
C TRP A 176 8.20 -6.21 -9.09
N LEU A 177 8.46 -7.33 -8.40
CA LEU A 177 9.82 -7.89 -8.29
C LEU A 177 10.40 -8.24 -9.66
N VAL A 178 9.64 -8.92 -10.52
CA VAL A 178 10.09 -9.22 -11.88
C VAL A 178 10.39 -7.93 -12.65
N ARG A 179 9.57 -6.89 -12.51
CA ARG A 179 9.76 -5.61 -13.22
C ARG A 179 11.02 -4.85 -12.78
N ILE A 180 11.34 -4.84 -11.48
CA ILE A 180 12.52 -4.12 -10.96
C ILE A 180 13.82 -4.92 -11.11
N THR A 181 13.74 -6.22 -11.38
CA THR A 181 14.91 -7.11 -11.50
C THR A 181 15.14 -7.67 -12.89
N ALA A 182 14.17 -7.56 -13.78
CA ALA A 182 14.42 -7.61 -15.20
C ALA A 182 15.32 -6.42 -15.55
N ASP A 183 16.60 -6.69 -15.78
CA ASP A 183 17.62 -5.71 -16.15
C ASP A 183 17.05 -4.69 -17.15
N PRO A 184 16.96 -3.39 -16.81
CA PRO A 184 17.00 -2.39 -17.85
C PRO A 184 18.48 -2.30 -18.29
N PRO A 185 18.84 -2.42 -19.58
CA PRO A 185 19.76 -1.40 -20.07
C PRO A 185 19.03 -0.09 -19.75
N LEU A 186 19.61 0.78 -18.92
CA LEU A 186 19.18 2.16 -18.86
C LEU A 186 19.29 2.67 -20.30
N SER A 187 18.18 2.61 -21.05
CA SER A 187 18.10 3.35 -22.29
C SER A 187 18.16 4.82 -21.87
N SER A 188 18.84 5.64 -22.66
CA SER A 188 18.96 7.08 -22.43
C SER A 188 17.61 7.77 -22.19
N GLU A 189 16.50 7.16 -22.64
CA GLU A 189 15.14 7.63 -22.40
C GLU A 189 14.67 7.46 -20.95
N CYS A 190 15.03 6.39 -20.24
CA CYS A 190 14.67 6.20 -18.83
C CYS A 190 15.40 7.20 -17.92
N GLU A 191 16.68 7.50 -18.19
CA GLU A 191 17.43 8.52 -17.45
C GLU A 191 16.81 9.90 -17.64
N ALA A 192 16.45 10.25 -18.89
CA ALA A 192 15.78 11.52 -19.18
C ALA A 192 14.42 11.65 -18.48
N GLN A 193 13.64 10.56 -18.40
CA GLN A 193 12.35 10.55 -17.69
C GLN A 193 12.52 10.69 -16.18
N LEU A 194 13.54 10.08 -15.58
CA LEU A 194 13.87 10.24 -14.17
C LEU A 194 14.27 11.68 -13.85
N GLU A 195 15.11 12.32 -14.68
CA GLU A 195 15.43 13.74 -14.51
C GLU A 195 14.20 14.65 -14.58
N ILE A 196 13.26 14.37 -15.49
CA ILE A 196 12.01 15.13 -15.61
C ILE A 196 11.15 14.96 -14.35
N LEU A 197 11.03 13.72 -13.84
CA LEU A 197 10.27 13.43 -12.63
C LEU A 197 10.90 14.08 -11.40
N GLU A 198 12.22 14.02 -11.25
CA GLU A 198 12.94 14.68 -10.16
C GLU A 198 12.73 16.20 -10.18
N ARG A 199 12.81 16.83 -11.37
CA ARG A 199 12.50 18.26 -11.52
C ARG A 199 11.08 18.58 -11.10
N ALA A 200 10.10 17.80 -11.56
CA ALA A 200 8.70 17.99 -11.18
C ALA A 200 8.47 17.82 -9.67
N LEU A 201 9.14 16.85 -9.02
CA LEU A 201 9.06 16.65 -7.57
C LEU A 201 9.70 17.80 -6.78
N VAL A 202 10.83 18.32 -7.25
CA VAL A 202 11.48 19.51 -6.66
C VAL A 202 10.54 20.72 -6.74
N ASP A 203 9.91 20.94 -7.90
CA ASP A 203 8.94 22.03 -8.11
C ASP A 203 7.71 21.91 -7.20
N ILE A 204 7.15 20.70 -7.07
CA ILE A 204 6.02 20.42 -6.16
C ILE A 204 6.42 20.68 -4.69
N SER A 205 7.65 20.32 -4.28
CA SER A 205 8.16 20.61 -2.93
C SER A 205 8.41 22.10 -2.69
N GLY A 206 8.72 22.86 -3.75
CA GLY A 206 8.88 24.31 -3.70
C GLY A 206 7.55 25.06 -3.57
N CYS A 207 6.48 24.53 -4.14
CA CYS A 207 5.12 25.10 -4.06
C CYS A 207 4.39 24.80 -2.74
N THR A 208 4.94 23.98 -1.85
CA THR A 208 4.34 23.60 -0.56
C THR A 208 4.89 24.39 0.64
N LYS A 209 5.59 25.53 0.40
CA LYS A 209 6.03 26.48 1.42
C LYS A 209 5.16 27.73 1.46
#